data_AF-A0A916YUZ4-F1
#
_entry.id   AF-A0A916YUZ4-F1
#
_cell.length_a   1.000
_cell.length_b   1.000
_cell.length_c   1.000
_cell.angle_alpha   90.00
_cell.angle_beta   90.00
_cell.angle_gamma   90.00
#
_symmetry.space_group_name_H-M   'P 1'
#
loop_
_entity.id
_entity.type
_entity.pdbx_description
1 polymer ?
#
loop_
_entity_poly.entity_id
_entity_poly.type
_entity_poly.pdbx_seq_one_letter_code
_entity_poly.pdbx_strand_id
1 'polypeptide(L)'
;MINPTFLITLVVTSDLLWYGLILLLAMVGLVLSLLKYYKKKSETGLLEKINELEGIMGNQQFLYGNLNSIKQYILLHSPMEAAQYLTEFTNLLKTLSNSSKQKSISLAQEIETILLYLELEKKRIGEKFTFFQEIEANIKTEAIQVKPLFAFKQVEEIIRKQQNQLKLYLIIKQVGEKLNCKVENDASSTSFVIEIPSK
;
A
#
# COMPACT_ATOMS: atom_id res chain seq x y z
N MET A 1 52.28 46.87 35.44
CA MET A 1 50.94 47.51 35.40
C MET A 1 50.20 46.96 34.20
N ILE A 2 49.12 46.21 34.39
CA ILE A 2 48.28 45.73 33.29
C ILE A 2 47.45 46.92 32.81
N ASN A 3 47.52 47.24 31.52
CA ASN A 3 46.83 48.40 30.95
C ASN A 3 45.31 48.17 31.03
N PRO A 4 44.51 49.05 31.65
CA PRO A 4 43.08 48.86 31.83
C PRO A 4 42.31 48.63 30.52
N THR A 5 42.82 49.12 29.39
CA THR A 5 42.25 48.87 28.06
C THR A 5 42.31 47.41 27.61
N PHE A 6 43.35 46.67 28.01
CA PHE A 6 43.53 45.26 27.64
C PHE A 6 42.51 44.35 28.33
N LEU A 7 42.19 44.65 29.59
CA LEU A 7 41.19 43.90 30.36
C LEU A 7 39.78 44.11 29.79
N ILE A 8 39.46 45.32 29.35
CA ILE A 8 38.17 45.65 28.72
C ILE A 8 38.01 44.90 27.39
N THR A 9 39.04 44.89 26.53
CA THR A 9 38.97 44.15 25.27
C THR A 9 38.83 42.65 25.48
N LEU A 10 39.52 42.09 26.49
CA LEU A 10 39.48 40.66 26.78
C LEU A 10 38.09 40.22 27.28
N VAL A 11 37.48 41.01 28.18
CA VAL A 11 36.10 40.79 28.66
C VAL A 11 35.10 40.90 27.51
N VAL A 12 35.18 41.97 26.70
CA VAL A 12 34.27 42.17 25.56
C VAL A 12 34.39 41.05 24.51
N THR A 13 35.60 40.56 24.23
CA THR A 13 35.79 39.43 23.30
C THR A 13 35.25 38.12 23.84
N SER A 14 35.34 37.89 25.16
CA SER A 14 34.75 36.72 25.81
C SER A 14 33.22 36.73 25.69
N ASP A 15 32.59 37.87 25.99
CA ASP A 15 31.12 37.99 25.90
C ASP A 15 30.61 37.78 24.47
N LEU A 16 31.34 38.29 23.47
CA LEU A 16 31.00 38.10 22.05
C LEU A 16 31.00 36.62 21.62
N LEU A 17 31.93 35.82 22.16
CA LEU A 17 32.00 34.37 21.89
C LEU A 17 30.79 33.64 22.47
N TRP A 18 30.32 34.01 23.66
CA TRP A 18 29.14 33.42 24.29
C TRP A 18 27.86 33.74 23.52
N TYR A 19 27.69 34.98 23.05
CA TYR A 19 26.55 35.34 22.20
C TYR A 19 26.56 34.58 20.86
N GLY A 20 27.73 34.39 20.25
CA GLY A 20 27.88 33.59 19.03
C GLY A 20 27.51 32.12 19.25
N LEU A 21 27.92 31.52 20.37
CA LEU A 21 27.58 30.14 20.74
C LEU A 21 26.07 29.96 20.93
N ILE A 22 25.42 30.87 21.66
CA ILE A 22 23.97 30.85 21.89
C ILE A 22 23.20 30.96 20.57
N LEU A 23 23.63 31.87 19.70
CA LEU A 23 23.01 32.04 18.39
C LEU A 23 23.16 30.79 17.51
N LEU A 24 24.33 30.15 17.53
CA LEU A 24 24.58 28.90 16.82
C LEU A 24 23.69 27.77 17.34
N LEU A 25 23.59 27.59 18.66
CA LEU A 25 22.71 26.59 19.28
C LEU A 25 21.24 26.84 18.95
N ALA A 26 20.81 28.10 18.97
CA ALA A 26 19.47 28.49 18.56
C ALA A 26 19.22 28.15 17.07
N MET A 27 20.18 28.42 16.19
CA MET A 27 20.06 28.12 14.77
C MET A 27 19.99 26.59 14.52
N VAL A 28 20.84 25.82 15.20
CA VAL A 28 20.82 24.34 15.13
C VAL A 28 19.50 23.79 15.64
N GLY A 29 19.01 24.29 16.78
CA GLY A 29 17.72 23.91 17.33
C GLY A 29 16.55 24.21 16.37
N LEU A 30 16.59 25.37 15.71
CA LEU A 30 15.60 25.78 14.72
C LEU A 30 15.64 24.86 13.50
N VAL A 31 16.82 24.56 12.95
CA VAL A 31 17.00 23.64 11.82
C VAL A 31 16.48 22.23 12.17
N LEU A 32 16.85 21.69 13.34
CA LEU A 32 16.37 20.38 13.79
C LEU A 32 14.84 20.35 13.99
N SER A 33 14.26 21.44 14.49
CA SER A 33 12.81 21.59 14.64
C SER A 33 12.09 21.62 13.29
N LEU A 34 12.63 22.35 12.30
CA LEU A 34 12.11 22.39 10.94
C LEU A 34 12.17 21.00 10.28
N LEU A 35 13.30 20.30 10.37
CA LEU A 35 13.43 18.94 9.82
C LEU A 35 12.40 17.97 10.43
N LYS A 36 12.18 18.03 11.75
CA LYS A 36 11.12 17.26 12.42
C LYS A 36 9.72 17.66 11.96
N TYR A 37 9.46 18.96 11.78
CA TYR A 37 8.17 19.47 11.31
C TYR A 37 7.85 18.98 9.89
N TYR A 38 8.80 19.06 8.95
CA TYR A 38 8.61 18.58 7.58
C TYR A 38 8.42 17.06 7.52
N LYS A 39 9.14 16.29 8.34
CA LYS A 39 8.95 14.84 8.44
C LYS A 39 7.54 14.49 8.97
N LYS A 40 7.12 15.15 10.04
CA LYS A 40 5.81 14.93 10.67
C LYS A 40 4.65 15.31 9.75
N LYS A 41 4.78 16.39 8.97
CA LYS A 41 3.73 16.83 8.03
C LYS A 41 3.45 15.82 6.92
N SER A 42 4.48 15.09 6.47
CA SER A 42 4.30 14.01 5.49
C SER A 42 3.59 12.81 6.10
N GLU A 43 3.94 12.42 7.33
CA GLU A 43 3.30 11.32 8.05
C GLU A 43 1.83 11.64 8.38
N THR A 44 1.52 12.87 8.81
CA THR A 44 0.14 13.27 9.14
C THR A 44 -0.78 13.26 7.93
N GLY A 45 -0.32 13.67 6.75
CA GLY A 45 -1.15 13.65 5.54
C GLY A 45 -1.45 12.23 5.04
N LEU A 46 -0.51 11.28 5.26
CA LEU A 46 -0.74 9.87 4.95
C LEU A 46 -1.70 9.22 5.96
N LEU A 47 -1.56 9.56 7.25
CA LEU A 47 -2.47 9.09 8.32
C LEU A 47 -3.89 9.63 8.14
N GLU A 48 -4.03 10.89 7.71
CA GLU A 48 -5.33 11.50 7.43
C GLU A 48 -6.02 10.80 6.25
N LYS A 49 -5.29 10.48 5.18
CA LYS A 49 -5.80 9.61 4.11
C LYS A 49 -6.22 8.23 4.61
N ILE A 50 -5.46 7.61 5.51
CA ILE A 50 -5.86 6.31 6.10
C ILE A 50 -7.19 6.43 6.84
N ASN A 51 -7.40 7.52 7.59
CA ASN A 51 -8.67 7.77 8.28
C ASN A 51 -9.82 8.05 7.29
N GLU A 52 -9.58 8.75 6.18
CA GLU A 52 -10.56 8.90 5.11
C GLU A 52 -10.94 7.54 4.48
N LEU A 53 -9.94 6.68 4.30
CA LEU A 53 -10.16 5.32 3.78
C LEU A 53 -11.03 4.50 4.74
N GLU A 54 -10.85 4.61 6.07
CA GLU A 54 -11.70 3.92 7.05
C GLU A 54 -13.19 4.25 6.86
N GLY A 55 -13.52 5.47 6.41
CA GLY A 55 -14.90 5.86 6.05
C GLY A 55 -15.43 5.17 4.78
N ILE A 56 -14.57 4.87 3.80
CA ILE A 56 -14.93 4.12 2.58
C ILE A 56 -15.17 2.64 2.87
N MET A 57 -14.57 2.11 3.94
CA MET A 57 -14.48 0.67 4.23
C MET A 57 -15.77 0.00 4.74
N GLY A 58 -16.76 0.75 5.23
CA GLY A 58 -18.08 0.22 5.63
C GLY A 58 -18.06 -1.20 6.22
N ASN A 59 -17.48 -1.41 7.42
CA ASN A 59 -17.47 -2.66 8.19
C ASN A 59 -17.20 -3.99 7.43
N GLN A 60 -16.41 -3.98 6.35
CA GLN A 60 -16.03 -5.23 5.68
C GLN A 60 -14.70 -5.74 6.24
N GLN A 61 -14.75 -6.91 6.88
CA GLN A 61 -13.62 -7.60 7.52
C GLN A 61 -12.39 -7.78 6.60
N PHE A 62 -12.61 -7.85 5.28
CA PHE A 62 -11.57 -7.92 4.24
C PHE A 62 -10.63 -6.69 4.24
N LEU A 63 -11.15 -5.48 4.49
CA LEU A 63 -10.39 -4.24 4.28
C LEU A 63 -9.41 -3.96 5.43
N TYR A 64 -9.69 -4.48 6.63
CA TYR A 64 -8.81 -4.35 7.80
C TYR A 64 -7.48 -5.10 7.66
N GLY A 65 -7.47 -6.26 6.99
CA GLY A 65 -6.23 -7.01 6.74
C GLY A 65 -5.23 -6.23 5.88
N ASN A 66 -5.77 -5.50 4.91
CA ASN A 66 -4.98 -4.70 3.98
C ASN A 66 -4.44 -3.40 4.60
N LEU A 67 -5.12 -2.84 5.62
CA LEU A 67 -4.66 -1.64 6.33
C LEU A 67 -3.31 -1.82 7.02
N ASN A 68 -3.09 -2.96 7.68
CA ASN A 68 -1.81 -3.24 8.34
C ASN A 68 -0.66 -3.34 7.32
N SER A 69 -0.92 -3.96 6.17
CA SER A 69 0.01 -4.04 5.05
C SER A 69 0.43 -2.66 4.53
N ILE A 70 -0.52 -1.72 4.40
CA ILE A 70 -0.21 -0.32 4.03
C ILE A 70 0.62 0.37 5.10
N LYS A 71 0.20 0.28 6.37
CA LYS A 71 0.91 0.93 7.48
C LYS A 71 2.37 0.48 7.50
N GLN A 72 2.60 -0.82 7.33
CA GLN A 72 3.95 -1.37 7.22
C GLN A 72 4.70 -0.85 5.99
N TYR A 73 4.07 -0.79 4.81
CA TYR A 73 4.70 -0.27 3.60
C TYR A 73 5.13 1.20 3.76
N ILE A 74 4.25 2.04 4.31
CA ILE A 74 4.52 3.46 4.58
C ILE A 74 5.71 3.63 5.55
N LEU A 75 5.83 2.76 6.55
CA LEU A 75 6.90 2.84 7.55
C LEU A 75 8.28 2.42 7.00
N LEU A 76 8.31 1.57 5.97
CA LEU A 76 9.55 0.97 5.45
C LEU A 76 10.10 1.66 4.20
N HIS A 77 9.31 2.51 3.53
CA HIS A 77 9.67 3.13 2.24
C HIS A 77 9.77 4.65 2.33
N SER A 78 10.33 5.28 1.29
CA SER A 78 10.41 6.74 1.24
C SER A 78 9.02 7.38 1.20
N PRO A 79 8.87 8.64 1.65
CA PRO A 79 7.59 9.34 1.60
C PRO A 79 6.94 9.39 0.21
N MET A 80 7.75 9.46 -0.84
CA MET A 80 7.27 9.50 -2.23
C MET A 80 6.68 8.14 -2.64
N GLU A 81 7.41 7.05 -2.42
CA GLU A 81 6.96 5.67 -2.71
C GLU A 81 5.71 5.33 -1.90
N ALA A 82 5.70 5.71 -0.62
CA ALA A 82 4.57 5.54 0.28
C ALA A 82 3.31 6.29 -0.22
N ALA A 83 3.47 7.52 -0.70
CA ALA A 83 2.35 8.31 -1.24
C ALA A 83 1.79 7.74 -2.54
N GLN A 84 2.66 7.24 -3.43
CA GLN A 84 2.25 6.58 -4.67
C GLN A 84 1.48 5.28 -4.38
N TYR A 85 2.05 4.42 -3.53
CA TYR A 85 1.42 3.17 -3.10
C TYR A 85 0.06 3.41 -2.45
N LEU A 86 -0.04 4.41 -1.55
CA LEU A 86 -1.30 4.77 -0.91
C LEU A 86 -2.36 5.23 -1.91
N THR A 87 -1.96 5.94 -2.98
CA THR A 87 -2.87 6.39 -4.02
C THR A 87 -3.42 5.21 -4.82
N GLU A 88 -2.56 4.28 -5.24
CA GLU A 88 -2.97 3.06 -5.95
C GLU A 88 -3.86 2.18 -5.07
N PHE A 89 -3.49 2.03 -3.80
CA PHE A 89 -4.27 1.28 -2.82
C PHE A 89 -5.65 1.91 -2.58
N THR A 90 -5.73 3.25 -2.51
CA THR A 90 -7.01 3.97 -2.41
C THR A 90 -7.91 3.68 -3.61
N ASN A 91 -7.34 3.58 -4.81
CA ASN A 91 -8.09 3.22 -6.01
C ASN A 91 -8.61 1.78 -5.92
N LEU A 92 -7.78 0.83 -5.49
CA LEU A 92 -8.23 -0.55 -5.23
C LEU A 92 -9.39 -0.56 -4.24
N LEU A 93 -9.30 0.13 -3.10
CA LEU A 93 -10.37 0.19 -2.11
C LEU A 93 -11.69 0.73 -2.67
N LYS A 94 -11.62 1.78 -3.50
CA LYS A 94 -12.80 2.33 -4.17
C LYS A 94 -13.43 1.30 -5.12
N THR A 95 -12.62 0.61 -5.92
CA THR A 95 -13.07 -0.47 -6.80
C THR A 95 -13.75 -1.57 -6.01
N LEU A 96 -13.13 -2.04 -4.92
CA LEU A 96 -13.71 -3.07 -4.04
C LEU A 96 -15.04 -2.63 -3.43
N SER A 97 -15.09 -1.42 -2.88
CA SER A 97 -16.32 -0.86 -2.29
C SER A 97 -17.44 -0.78 -3.33
N ASN A 98 -17.14 -0.30 -4.54
CA ASN A 98 -18.09 -0.19 -5.63
C ASN A 98 -18.59 -1.56 -6.10
N SER A 99 -17.69 -2.50 -6.37
CA SER A 99 -18.03 -3.88 -6.77
C SER A 99 -18.87 -4.59 -5.70
N SER A 100 -18.59 -4.38 -4.42
CA SER A 100 -19.33 -5.01 -3.31
C SER A 100 -20.81 -4.59 -3.23
N LYS A 101 -21.17 -3.44 -3.81
CA LYS A 101 -22.55 -2.91 -3.85
C LYS A 101 -23.32 -3.38 -5.07
N GLN A 102 -22.64 -3.96 -6.06
CA GLN A 102 -23.26 -4.42 -7.30
C GLN A 102 -23.89 -5.82 -7.10
N LYS A 103 -24.90 -6.15 -7.91
CA LYS A 103 -25.53 -7.49 -7.87
C LYS A 103 -24.69 -8.53 -8.63
N SER A 104 -24.05 -8.11 -9.71
CA SER A 104 -23.12 -8.89 -10.52
C SER A 104 -22.09 -7.95 -11.15
N ILE A 105 -20.90 -8.45 -11.45
CA ILE A 105 -19.88 -7.74 -12.23
C ILE A 105 -19.39 -8.62 -13.38
N SER A 106 -18.74 -8.03 -14.39
CA SER A 106 -18.13 -8.85 -15.44
C SER A 106 -16.91 -9.61 -14.91
N LEU A 107 -16.62 -10.77 -15.49
CA LEU A 107 -15.40 -11.51 -15.17
C LEU A 107 -14.15 -10.67 -15.48
N ALA A 108 -14.18 -9.85 -16.53
CA ALA A 108 -13.12 -8.90 -16.83
C ALA A 108 -12.85 -7.92 -15.67
N GLN A 109 -13.90 -7.35 -15.07
CA GLN A 109 -13.78 -6.45 -13.91
C GLN A 109 -13.25 -7.18 -12.66
N GLU A 110 -13.69 -8.41 -12.43
CA GLU A 110 -13.18 -9.23 -11.32
C GLU A 110 -11.67 -9.51 -11.49
N ILE A 111 -11.25 -9.89 -12.71
CA ILE A 111 -9.84 -10.12 -13.06
C ILE A 111 -9.03 -8.85 -12.90
N GLU A 112 -9.49 -7.71 -13.43
CA GLU A 112 -8.81 -6.42 -13.29
C GLU A 112 -8.59 -6.04 -11.82
N THR A 113 -9.61 -6.27 -10.98
CA THR A 113 -9.53 -6.04 -9.54
C THR A 113 -8.48 -6.94 -8.88
N ILE A 114 -8.41 -8.22 -9.27
CA ILE A 114 -7.40 -9.17 -8.79
C ILE A 114 -6.01 -8.71 -9.22
N LEU A 115 -5.81 -8.34 -10.49
CA LEU A 115 -4.51 -7.90 -11.00
C LEU A 115 -4.00 -6.64 -10.28
N LEU A 116 -4.88 -5.66 -10.07
CA LEU A 116 -4.54 -4.45 -9.32
C LEU A 116 -4.06 -4.80 -7.89
N TYR A 117 -4.70 -5.76 -7.25
CA TYR A 117 -4.29 -6.25 -5.94
C TYR A 117 -2.94 -7.01 -5.98
N LEU A 118 -2.74 -7.90 -6.97
CA LEU A 118 -1.48 -8.63 -7.13
C LEU A 118 -0.30 -7.70 -7.38
N GLU A 119 -0.47 -6.62 -8.15
CA GLU A 119 0.56 -5.61 -8.38
C GLU A 119 0.92 -4.84 -7.09
N LEU A 120 -0.07 -4.51 -6.26
CA LEU A 120 0.16 -3.89 -4.95
C LEU A 120 0.92 -4.85 -4.02
N GLU A 121 0.50 -6.11 -3.96
CA GLU A 121 1.18 -7.13 -3.16
C GLU A 121 2.62 -7.39 -3.65
N LYS A 122 2.85 -7.35 -4.98
CA LYS A 122 4.18 -7.40 -5.56
C LYS A 122 5.07 -6.25 -5.10
N LYS A 123 4.55 -5.01 -5.11
CA LYS A 123 5.30 -3.84 -4.58
C LYS A 123 5.61 -4.00 -3.10
N ARG A 124 4.66 -4.52 -2.32
CA ARG A 124 4.80 -4.72 -0.87
C ARG A 124 5.83 -5.79 -0.49
N ILE A 125 5.80 -6.93 -1.17
CA ILE A 125 6.66 -8.09 -0.89
C ILE A 125 8.01 -7.97 -1.62
N GLY A 126 8.04 -7.21 -2.72
CA GLY A 126 9.20 -7.04 -3.59
C GLY A 126 9.45 -8.28 -4.46
N GLU A 127 10.71 -8.46 -4.85
CA GLU A 127 11.17 -9.50 -5.79
C GLU A 127 10.83 -10.96 -5.39
N LYS A 128 10.40 -11.20 -4.15
CA LYS A 128 9.98 -12.52 -3.67
C LYS A 128 8.56 -12.91 -4.09
N PHE A 129 7.82 -11.99 -4.68
CA PHE A 129 6.47 -12.22 -5.20
C PHE A 129 6.45 -12.06 -6.72
N THR A 130 6.04 -13.13 -7.39
CA THR A 130 5.83 -13.12 -8.84
C THR A 130 4.50 -13.75 -9.14
N PHE A 131 3.75 -13.19 -10.09
CA PHE A 131 2.52 -13.80 -10.53
C PHE A 131 2.47 -13.87 -12.04
N PHE A 132 1.76 -14.87 -12.53
CA PHE A 132 1.52 -15.12 -13.94
C PHE A 132 0.02 -15.27 -14.15
N GLN A 133 -0.46 -14.71 -15.25
CA GLN A 133 -1.85 -14.79 -15.64
C GLN A 133 -1.96 -15.55 -16.95
N GLU A 134 -2.84 -16.53 -16.99
CA GLU A 134 -3.20 -17.26 -18.20
C GLU A 134 -4.71 -17.31 -18.32
N ILE A 135 -5.25 -16.69 -19.37
CA ILE A 135 -6.66 -16.76 -19.73
C ILE A 135 -6.77 -17.48 -21.07
N GLU A 136 -7.63 -18.48 -21.12
CA GLU A 136 -7.93 -19.20 -22.36
C GLU A 136 -8.52 -18.26 -23.42
N ALA A 137 -7.95 -18.25 -24.63
CA ALA A 137 -8.25 -17.25 -25.66
C ALA A 137 -9.71 -17.25 -26.18
N ASN A 138 -10.45 -18.31 -25.93
CA ASN A 138 -11.87 -18.47 -26.32
C ASN A 138 -12.85 -17.84 -25.31
N ILE A 139 -12.39 -17.40 -24.14
CA ILE A 139 -13.24 -16.84 -23.09
C ILE A 139 -13.50 -15.36 -23.35
N LYS A 140 -14.77 -14.99 -23.55
CA LYS A 140 -15.21 -13.58 -23.62
C LYS A 140 -15.49 -13.04 -22.21
N THR A 141 -14.44 -12.59 -21.53
CA THR A 141 -14.47 -12.13 -20.12
C THR A 141 -15.47 -11.01 -19.84
N GLU A 142 -15.80 -10.18 -20.83
CA GLU A 142 -16.72 -9.05 -20.69
C GLU A 142 -18.19 -9.49 -20.69
N ALA A 143 -18.48 -10.61 -21.37
CA ALA A 143 -19.83 -11.15 -21.52
C ALA A 143 -20.26 -12.02 -20.33
N ILE A 144 -19.31 -12.49 -19.53
CA ILE A 144 -19.57 -13.39 -18.40
C ILE A 144 -19.83 -12.54 -17.14
N GLN A 145 -20.97 -12.76 -16.51
CA GLN A 145 -21.34 -12.13 -15.25
C GLN A 145 -21.03 -13.07 -14.08
N VAL A 146 -20.37 -12.54 -13.04
CA VAL A 146 -19.99 -13.30 -11.85
C VAL A 146 -20.46 -12.59 -10.58
N LYS A 147 -20.53 -13.35 -9.49
CA LYS A 147 -20.76 -12.79 -8.16
C LYS A 147 -19.57 -11.87 -7.80
N PRO A 148 -19.82 -10.61 -7.40
CA PRO A 148 -18.74 -9.68 -7.12
C PRO A 148 -17.83 -10.16 -5.99
N LEU A 149 -16.53 -9.96 -6.18
CA LEU A 149 -15.46 -10.21 -5.22
C LEU A 149 -15.32 -11.67 -4.79
N PHE A 150 -15.96 -12.62 -5.48
CA PHE A 150 -15.87 -14.04 -5.12
C PHE A 150 -14.47 -14.59 -5.41
N ALA A 151 -13.98 -14.44 -6.64
CA ALA A 151 -12.66 -14.91 -7.02
C ALA A 151 -11.57 -14.14 -6.28
N PHE A 152 -11.80 -12.82 -6.15
CA PHE A 152 -10.91 -11.93 -5.42
C PHE A 152 -10.69 -12.36 -3.96
N LYS A 153 -11.75 -12.70 -3.22
CA LYS A 153 -11.64 -13.17 -1.83
C LYS A 153 -10.81 -14.46 -1.71
N GLN A 154 -10.95 -15.38 -2.66
CA GLN A 154 -10.17 -16.61 -2.67
C GLN A 154 -8.67 -16.31 -2.88
N VAL A 155 -8.34 -15.42 -3.81
CA VAL A 155 -6.95 -15.01 -4.08
C VAL A 155 -6.34 -14.29 -2.87
N GLU A 156 -7.07 -13.36 -2.26
CA GLU A 156 -6.62 -12.66 -1.05
C GLU A 156 -6.36 -13.63 0.11
N GLU A 157 -7.25 -14.60 0.34
CA GLU A 157 -7.05 -15.57 1.41
C GLU A 157 -5.77 -16.40 1.23
N ILE A 158 -5.46 -16.80 -0.01
CA ILE A 158 -4.24 -17.55 -0.35
C ILE A 158 -2.99 -16.70 -0.05
N ILE A 159 -2.97 -15.45 -0.53
CA ILE A 159 -1.83 -14.55 -0.31
C ILE A 159 -1.65 -14.25 1.17
N ARG A 160 -2.74 -13.99 1.90
CA ARG A 160 -2.71 -13.71 3.35
C ARG A 160 -2.11 -14.86 4.15
N LYS A 161 -2.37 -16.12 3.75
CA LYS A 161 -1.79 -17.32 4.39
C LYS A 161 -0.32 -17.53 4.06
N GLN A 162 0.17 -17.01 2.94
CA GLN A 162 1.51 -17.30 2.42
C GLN A 162 2.37 -16.04 2.45
N GLN A 163 2.94 -15.72 3.61
CA GLN A 163 3.61 -14.42 3.81
C GLN A 163 5.02 -14.30 3.22
N ASN A 164 5.68 -15.37 2.73
CA ASN A 164 7.14 -15.34 2.52
C ASN A 164 7.71 -15.71 1.15
N GLN A 165 7.07 -16.54 0.30
CA GLN A 165 7.51 -16.81 -1.09
C GLN A 165 6.34 -17.31 -1.93
N LEU A 166 6.07 -16.64 -3.05
CA LEU A 166 4.87 -16.89 -3.85
C LEU A 166 5.18 -16.69 -5.33
N LYS A 167 5.25 -17.80 -6.07
CA LYS A 167 4.88 -17.80 -7.47
C LYS A 167 3.39 -18.06 -7.51
N LEU A 168 2.62 -17.13 -8.05
CA LEU A 168 1.17 -17.28 -8.14
C LEU A 168 0.77 -17.43 -9.60
N TYR A 169 0.19 -18.57 -9.96
CA TYR A 169 -0.37 -18.78 -11.30
C TYR A 169 -1.87 -18.62 -11.25
N LEU A 170 -2.41 -17.56 -11.85
CA LEU A 170 -3.84 -17.38 -12.04
C LEU A 170 -4.21 -17.93 -13.42
N ILE A 171 -4.82 -19.11 -13.44
CA ILE A 171 -5.22 -19.78 -14.67
C ILE A 171 -6.74 -19.82 -14.73
N ILE A 172 -7.31 -19.29 -15.81
CA ILE A 172 -8.76 -19.27 -16.05
C ILE A 172 -9.06 -20.11 -17.29
N LYS A 173 -9.77 -21.22 -17.08
CA LYS A 173 -10.16 -22.18 -18.13
C LYS A 173 -11.66 -22.41 -18.11
N GLN A 174 -12.26 -22.54 -19.29
CA GLN A 174 -13.67 -22.88 -19.41
C GLN A 174 -13.82 -24.41 -19.54
N VAL A 175 -14.57 -25.01 -18.62
CA VAL A 175 -14.87 -26.45 -18.64
C VAL A 175 -16.38 -26.63 -18.58
N GLY A 176 -17.00 -26.80 -19.75
CA GLY A 176 -18.47 -26.80 -19.88
C GLY A 176 -19.08 -25.43 -19.56
N GLU A 177 -20.05 -25.39 -18.65
CA GLU A 177 -20.70 -24.17 -18.14
C GLU A 177 -20.01 -23.58 -16.90
N LYS A 178 -18.81 -24.06 -16.55
CA LYS A 178 -18.08 -23.62 -15.35
C LYS A 178 -16.74 -23.01 -15.73
N LEU A 179 -16.34 -21.99 -14.99
CA LEU A 179 -15.00 -21.41 -15.05
C LEU A 179 -14.16 -22.01 -13.92
N ASN A 180 -13.09 -22.69 -14.31
CA ASN A 180 -12.12 -23.18 -13.34
C ASN A 180 -11.02 -22.13 -13.20
N CYS A 181 -10.88 -21.61 -11.99
CA CYS A 181 -9.81 -20.71 -11.61
C CYS A 181 -8.83 -21.47 -10.72
N LYS A 182 -7.61 -21.63 -11.20
CA LYS A 182 -6.56 -22.30 -10.45
C LYS A 182 -5.55 -21.28 -9.96
N VAL A 183 -5.16 -21.41 -8.69
CA VAL A 183 -4.10 -20.65 -8.04
C VAL A 183 -3.06 -21.65 -7.53
N GLU A 184 -1.87 -21.65 -8.12
CA GLU A 184 -0.77 -22.50 -7.69
C GLU A 184 0.34 -21.68 -7.04
N ASN A 185 0.88 -22.19 -5.93
CA ASN A 185 2.19 -21.82 -5.38
C ASN A 185 3.08 -23.07 -5.27
N ASP A 186 4.40 -22.90 -5.20
CA ASP A 186 5.44 -23.94 -5.13
C ASP A 186 5.18 -25.00 -4.04
N ALA A 187 4.39 -24.69 -3.00
CA ALA A 187 4.02 -25.62 -1.92
C ALA A 187 2.57 -26.14 -1.96
N SER A 188 1.67 -25.53 -2.74
CA SER A 188 0.24 -25.87 -2.71
C SER A 188 -0.52 -25.37 -3.94
N SER A 189 -1.33 -26.23 -4.56
CA SER A 189 -2.31 -25.85 -5.59
C SER A 189 -3.71 -25.76 -5.01
N THR A 190 -4.36 -24.60 -5.11
CA THR A 190 -5.77 -24.40 -4.76
C THR A 190 -6.56 -24.04 -6.01
N SER A 191 -7.53 -24.88 -6.40
CA SER A 191 -8.49 -24.56 -7.45
C SER A 191 -9.82 -24.18 -6.86
N PHE A 192 -10.46 -23.16 -7.41
CA PHE A 192 -11.83 -22.81 -7.12
C PHE A 192 -12.63 -22.69 -8.42
N VAL A 193 -13.91 -23.00 -8.33
CA VAL A 193 -14.80 -22.99 -9.49
C VAL A 193 -15.76 -21.83 -9.35
N ILE A 194 -15.84 -21.02 -10.39
CA ILE A 194 -16.85 -19.98 -10.54
C ILE A 194 -17.92 -20.56 -11.46
N GLU A 195 -19.15 -20.68 -10.95
CA GLU A 195 -20.28 -21.08 -11.78
C GLU A 195 -20.66 -19.90 -12.68
N ILE A 196 -20.71 -20.15 -13.98
CA ILE A 196 -21.28 -19.19 -14.92
C ILE A 196 -22.81 -19.27 -14.71
N PRO A 197 -23.51 -18.16 -14.48
CA PRO A 197 -24.96 -18.20 -14.42
C PRO A 197 -25.48 -18.75 -15.76
N SER A 198 -26.17 -19.90 -15.70
CA SER A 198 -26.89 -20.42 -16.85
C SER A 198 -27.95 -19.39 -17.24
N LYS A 199 -28.02 -19.09 -18.54
CA LYS A 199 -28.99 -18.15 -19.13
C LYS A 199 -30.41 -18.34 -18.62
#